data_AF-A0A2E5PC56-F1
#
_entry.id   AF-A0A2E5PC56-F1
#
_cell.length_a   1.000
_cell.length_b   1.000
_cell.length_c   1.000
_cell.angle_alpha   90.00
_cell.angle_beta   90.00
_cell.angle_gamma   90.00
#
_symmetry.space_group_name_H-M   'P 1'
#
loop_
_entity.id
_entity.type
_entity.pdbx_description
1 polymer ?
#
loop_
_entity_poly.entity_id
_entity_poly.type
_entity_poly.pdbx_seq_one_letter_code
_entity_poly.pdbx_strand_id
1 'polypeptide(L)'
;MVSFWEKRKFVKALADFATAQAAAGDVGDAKESIAQALATAETIEDAEFRVDALVEIAALQAAAGDSEGARESIAQALVTAETIENADFRAKPLADIASAQAEAGDVEGALATAESIEHAFSRTSALAAIAAAQAAAGDSEGAKESIAQALVTAETIENATWRAVALADIPKALAKME
;
A
#
# COMPACT_ATOMS: atom_id res chain seq x y z
N MET A 1 24.73 0.17 16.79
CA MET A 1 23.84 0.81 15.79
C MET A 1 22.69 -0.16 15.59
N VAL A 2 21.45 0.28 15.82
CA VAL A 2 20.26 -0.57 15.64
C VAL A 2 20.09 -0.83 14.14
N SER A 3 19.95 -2.09 13.76
CA SER A 3 19.81 -2.51 12.35
C SER A 3 18.49 -2.03 11.75
N PHE A 4 18.41 -1.91 10.42
CA PHE A 4 17.16 -1.54 9.74
C PHE A 4 16.03 -2.55 10.01
N TRP A 5 16.36 -3.84 10.16
CA TRP A 5 15.40 -4.88 10.55
C TRP A 5 14.79 -4.64 11.93
N GLU A 6 15.61 -4.18 12.89
CA GLU A 6 15.14 -3.86 14.24
C GLU A 6 14.30 -2.58 14.23
N LYS A 7 14.69 -1.57 13.44
CA LYS A 7 13.89 -0.35 13.25
C LYS A 7 12.52 -0.68 12.64
N ARG A 8 12.46 -1.52 11.61
CA ARG A 8 11.19 -1.98 11.00
C ARG A 8 10.31 -2.72 12.01
N LYS A 9 10.90 -3.63 12.80
CA LYS A 9 10.15 -4.33 13.87
C LYS A 9 9.64 -3.37 14.93
N PHE A 10 10.41 -2.33 15.24
CA PHE A 10 10.00 -1.30 16.19
C PHE A 10 8.82 -0.46 15.66
N VAL A 11 8.87 -0.03 14.40
CA VAL A 11 7.73 0.61 13.72
C VAL A 11 6.49 -0.27 13.83
N LYS A 12 6.61 -1.56 13.47
CA LYS A 12 5.50 -2.51 13.56
C LYS A 12 4.95 -2.67 14.98
N ALA A 13 5.82 -2.73 15.99
CA ALA A 13 5.37 -2.85 17.37
C ALA A 13 4.63 -1.59 17.85
N LEU A 14 5.10 -0.40 17.48
CA LEU A 14 4.41 0.86 17.76
C LEU A 14 3.08 0.95 17.04
N ALA A 15 3.03 0.47 15.80
CA ALA A 15 1.85 0.33 14.98
C ALA A 15 0.75 -0.54 15.65
N ASP A 16 1.14 -1.73 16.10
CA ASP A 16 0.24 -2.65 16.82
C ASP A 16 -0.25 -2.01 18.14
N PHE A 17 0.63 -1.29 18.85
CA PHE A 17 0.28 -0.61 20.09
C PHE A 17 -0.70 0.55 19.87
N ALA A 18 -0.46 1.38 18.86
CA ALA A 18 -1.36 2.46 18.47
C ALA A 18 -2.76 1.94 18.11
N THR A 19 -2.84 0.80 17.41
CA THR A 19 -4.11 0.13 17.09
C THR A 19 -4.86 -0.26 18.36
N ALA A 20 -4.16 -0.89 19.32
CA ALA A 20 -4.76 -1.31 20.58
C ALA A 20 -5.25 -0.11 21.41
N GLN A 21 -4.50 0.99 21.44
CA GLN A 21 -4.88 2.24 22.11
C GLN A 21 -6.10 2.88 21.47
N ALA A 22 -6.12 2.98 20.13
CA ALA A 22 -7.28 3.51 19.40
C ALA A 22 -8.54 2.68 19.67
N ALA A 23 -8.42 1.34 19.69
CA ALA A 23 -9.52 0.44 20.03
C ALA A 23 -10.00 0.58 21.49
N ALA A 24 -9.11 0.97 22.41
CA ALA A 24 -9.44 1.26 23.80
C ALA A 24 -10.07 2.66 24.00
N GLY A 25 -10.06 3.51 22.96
CA GLY A 25 -10.53 4.91 23.03
C GLY A 25 -9.44 5.90 23.46
N ASP A 26 -8.21 5.44 23.63
CA ASP A 26 -7.05 6.25 24.03
C ASP A 26 -6.42 6.94 22.80
N VAL A 27 -7.19 7.82 22.16
CA VAL A 27 -6.81 8.50 20.91
C VAL A 27 -5.53 9.34 21.07
N GLY A 28 -5.30 9.92 22.25
CA GLY A 28 -4.10 10.70 22.54
C GLY A 28 -2.83 9.85 22.46
N ASP A 29 -2.83 8.71 23.15
CA ASP A 29 -1.67 7.83 23.20
C ASP A 29 -1.45 7.12 21.85
N ALA A 30 -2.53 6.78 21.13
CA ALA A 30 -2.43 6.25 19.77
C ALA A 30 -1.70 7.21 18.83
N LYS A 31 -2.01 8.52 18.92
CA LYS A 31 -1.31 9.56 18.13
C LYS A 31 0.17 9.68 18.50
N GLU A 32 0.50 9.56 19.79
CA GLU A 32 1.90 9.58 20.22
C GLU A 32 2.68 8.38 19.67
N SER A 33 2.10 7.18 19.75
CA SER A 33 2.69 5.95 19.19
C SER A 33 2.88 6.05 17.67
N ILE A 34 1.92 6.62 16.93
CA ILE A 34 2.03 6.89 15.50
C ILE A 34 3.16 7.89 15.21
N ALA A 35 3.27 8.97 15.98
CA ALA A 35 4.34 9.95 15.81
C ALA A 35 5.73 9.34 16.05
N GLN A 36 5.87 8.45 17.04
CA GLN A 36 7.11 7.70 17.26
C GLN A 36 7.42 6.72 16.13
N ALA A 37 6.39 6.10 15.55
CA ALA A 37 6.53 5.19 14.41
C ALA A 37 7.03 5.97 13.18
N LEU A 38 6.45 7.14 12.89
CA LEU A 38 6.90 8.05 11.83
C LEU A 38 8.36 8.46 12.00
N ALA A 39 8.73 8.96 13.18
CA ALA A 39 10.10 9.36 13.48
C ALA A 39 11.08 8.18 13.32
N THR A 40 10.66 6.96 13.63
CA THR A 40 11.49 5.76 13.42
C THR A 40 11.62 5.44 11.93
N ALA A 41 10.51 5.47 11.18
CA ALA A 41 10.46 5.18 9.75
C ALA A 41 11.40 6.10 8.96
N GLU A 42 11.44 7.40 9.28
CA GLU A 42 12.35 8.38 8.67
C GLU A 42 13.84 8.00 8.81
N THR A 43 14.20 7.27 9.87
CA THR A 43 15.59 6.82 10.11
C THR A 43 15.97 5.51 9.43
N ILE A 44 15.03 4.84 8.75
CA ILE A 44 15.30 3.60 8.01
C ILE A 44 16.04 3.96 6.73
N GLU A 45 17.29 3.52 6.56
CA GLU A 45 18.12 3.88 5.39
C GLU A 45 17.70 3.14 4.11
N ASP A 46 17.19 1.92 4.27
CA ASP A 46 16.71 1.11 3.15
C ASP A 46 15.35 1.64 2.67
N ALA A 47 15.30 2.05 1.40
CA ALA A 47 14.13 2.71 0.83
C ALA A 47 12.90 1.78 0.76
N GLU A 48 13.08 0.49 0.45
CA GLU A 48 11.99 -0.49 0.41
C GLU A 48 11.37 -0.64 1.82
N PHE A 49 12.20 -0.83 2.84
CA PHE A 49 11.69 -0.93 4.21
C PHE A 49 11.12 0.37 4.76
N ARG A 50 11.60 1.53 4.29
CA ARG A 50 11.00 2.81 4.65
C ARG A 50 9.62 2.96 4.02
N VAL A 51 9.44 2.58 2.75
CA VAL A 51 8.11 2.57 2.11
C VAL A 51 7.15 1.65 2.86
N ASP A 52 7.57 0.41 3.16
CA ASP A 52 6.75 -0.54 3.92
C ASP A 52 6.26 0.08 5.25
N ALA A 53 7.18 0.72 5.98
CA ALA A 53 6.87 1.37 7.25
C ALA A 53 5.87 2.52 7.08
N LEU A 54 6.05 3.38 6.07
CA LEU A 54 5.17 4.52 5.82
C LEU A 54 3.77 4.08 5.37
N VAL A 55 3.67 3.02 4.56
CA VAL A 55 2.38 2.41 4.17
C VAL A 55 1.65 1.83 5.38
N GLU A 56 2.35 1.10 6.26
CA GLU A 56 1.76 0.56 7.49
C GLU A 56 1.27 1.69 8.41
N ILE A 57 2.04 2.77 8.55
CA ILE A 57 1.64 3.95 9.32
C ILE A 57 0.43 4.65 8.70
N ALA A 58 0.38 4.79 7.38
CA ALA A 58 -0.76 5.39 6.70
C ALA A 58 -2.06 4.63 6.95
N ALA A 59 -2.02 3.29 6.90
CA ALA A 59 -3.16 2.44 7.19
C ALA A 59 -3.66 2.65 8.63
N LEU A 60 -2.75 2.84 9.59
CA LEU A 60 -3.10 3.11 10.99
C LEU A 60 -3.73 4.47 11.20
N GLN A 61 -3.16 5.50 10.56
CA GLN A 61 -3.73 6.85 10.60
C GLN A 61 -5.15 6.83 10.03
N ALA A 62 -5.37 6.15 8.91
CA ALA A 62 -6.70 5.97 8.33
C ALA A 62 -7.66 5.23 9.29
N ALA A 63 -7.21 4.13 9.91
CA ALA A 63 -8.00 3.37 10.88
C ALA A 63 -8.34 4.19 12.15
N ALA A 64 -7.46 5.10 12.56
CA ALA A 64 -7.67 6.04 13.66
C ALA A 64 -8.52 7.27 13.26
N GLY A 65 -8.96 7.37 12.00
CA GLY A 65 -9.74 8.49 11.46
C GLY A 65 -8.92 9.71 11.07
N ASP A 66 -7.59 9.62 11.06
CA ASP A 66 -6.67 10.66 10.61
C ASP A 66 -6.37 10.51 9.11
N SER A 67 -7.36 10.85 8.28
CA SER A 67 -7.22 10.77 6.82
C SER A 67 -6.21 11.75 6.24
N GLU A 68 -5.90 12.85 6.93
CA GLU A 68 -4.89 13.81 6.48
C GLU A 68 -3.49 13.24 6.71
N GLY A 69 -3.22 12.75 7.93
CA GLY A 69 -1.95 12.07 8.24
C GLY A 69 -1.70 10.86 7.33
N ALA A 70 -2.73 10.05 7.05
CA ALA A 70 -2.60 8.92 6.13
C ALA A 70 -2.12 9.34 4.74
N ARG A 71 -2.68 10.43 4.20
CA ARG A 71 -2.28 10.98 2.88
C ARG A 71 -0.85 11.51 2.91
N GLU A 72 -0.43 12.16 4.00
CA GLU A 72 0.94 12.63 4.15
C GLU A 72 1.94 11.47 4.17
N SER A 73 1.66 10.41 4.93
CA SER A 73 2.51 9.22 4.99
C SER A 73 2.60 8.51 3.63
N ILE A 74 1.48 8.40 2.90
CA ILE A 74 1.45 7.88 1.52
C ILE A 74 2.30 8.75 0.58
N ALA A 75 2.19 10.08 0.68
CA ALA A 75 2.99 10.98 -0.14
C ALA A 75 4.50 10.84 0.15
N GLN A 76 4.88 10.69 1.43
CA GLN A 76 6.27 10.39 1.81
C GLN A 76 6.74 9.03 1.27
N ALA A 77 5.85 8.03 1.25
CA ALA A 77 6.14 6.72 0.68
C ALA A 77 6.38 6.82 -0.83
N LEU A 78 5.58 7.59 -1.57
CA LEU A 78 5.79 7.86 -3.00
C LEU A 78 7.16 8.47 -3.26
N VAL A 79 7.49 9.57 -2.56
CA VAL A 79 8.79 10.23 -2.70
C VAL A 79 9.94 9.27 -2.37
N THR A 80 9.77 8.42 -1.36
CA THR A 80 10.78 7.41 -1.01
C THR A 80 10.92 6.34 -2.10
N ALA A 81 9.81 5.82 -2.63
CA ALA A 81 9.83 4.83 -3.70
C ALA A 81 10.51 5.37 -4.97
N GLU A 82 10.33 6.66 -5.28
CA GLU A 82 11.01 7.31 -6.41
C GLU A 82 12.54 7.31 -6.29
N THR A 83 13.09 7.22 -5.07
CA THR A 83 14.55 7.11 -4.86
C THR A 83 15.12 5.73 -5.19
N ILE A 84 14.28 4.71 -5.38
CA ILE A 84 14.70 3.37 -5.77
C ILE A 84 15.00 3.38 -7.28
N GLU A 85 16.29 3.37 -7.63
CA GLU A 85 16.75 3.50 -9.02
C GLU A 85 16.33 2.32 -9.91
N ASN A 86 16.35 1.10 -9.36
CA ASN A 86 15.99 -0.09 -10.12
C ASN A 86 14.46 -0.24 -10.18
N ALA A 87 13.91 -0.17 -11.39
CA ALA A 87 12.48 -0.29 -11.62
C ALA A 87 11.86 -1.61 -11.11
N ASP A 88 12.59 -2.73 -11.18
CA ASP A 88 12.12 -4.02 -10.68
C ASP A 88 11.98 -4.01 -9.15
N PHE A 89 12.93 -3.40 -8.45
CA PHE A 89 12.86 -3.24 -6.98
C PHE A 89 11.85 -2.18 -6.57
N ARG A 90 11.64 -1.14 -7.39
CA ARG A 90 10.64 -0.10 -7.15
C ARG A 90 9.20 -0.59 -7.34
N ALA A 91 9.00 -1.62 -8.16
CA ALA A 91 7.68 -2.07 -8.56
C ALA A 91 6.79 -2.57 -7.41
N LYS A 92 7.36 -3.28 -6.44
CA LYS A 92 6.61 -3.78 -5.27
C LYS A 92 6.22 -2.65 -4.30
N PRO A 93 7.14 -1.76 -3.89
CA PRO A 93 6.82 -0.54 -3.13
C PRO A 93 5.69 0.28 -3.78
N LEU A 94 5.75 0.55 -5.09
CA LEU A 94 4.70 1.29 -5.79
C LEU A 94 3.35 0.55 -5.77
N ALA A 95 3.34 -0.78 -5.87
CA ALA A 95 2.10 -1.55 -5.78
C ALA A 95 1.45 -1.45 -4.39
N ASP A 96 2.26 -1.47 -3.33
CA ASP A 96 1.76 -1.32 -1.96
C ASP A 96 1.22 0.09 -1.70
N ILE A 97 1.90 1.11 -2.23
CA ILE A 97 1.44 2.50 -2.17
C ILE A 97 0.11 2.68 -2.91
N ALA A 98 -0.02 2.12 -4.12
CA ALA A 98 -1.27 2.19 -4.88
C ALA A 98 -2.43 1.54 -4.11
N SER A 99 -2.18 0.40 -3.45
CA SER A 99 -3.17 -0.24 -2.56
C SER A 99 -3.58 0.70 -1.42
N ALA A 100 -2.60 1.33 -0.74
CA ALA A 100 -2.86 2.23 0.36
C ALA A 100 -3.62 3.49 -0.06
N GLN A 101 -3.30 4.06 -1.24
CA GLN A 101 -4.05 5.17 -1.83
C GLN A 101 -5.52 4.81 -2.05
N ALA A 102 -5.78 3.65 -2.66
CA ALA A 102 -7.15 3.20 -2.93
C ALA A 102 -7.93 2.94 -1.64
N GLU A 103 -7.32 2.31 -0.64
CA GLU A 103 -7.92 2.08 0.69
C GLU A 103 -8.19 3.41 1.43
N ALA A 104 -7.37 4.43 1.22
CA ALA A 104 -7.60 5.78 1.73
C ALA A 104 -8.62 6.60 0.91
N GLY A 105 -9.19 6.01 -0.15
CA GLY A 105 -10.18 6.64 -1.04
C GLY A 105 -9.59 7.50 -2.16
N ASP A 106 -8.27 7.55 -2.31
CA ASP A 106 -7.57 8.19 -3.44
C ASP A 106 -7.42 7.21 -4.61
N VAL A 107 -8.55 6.84 -5.22
CA VAL A 107 -8.59 5.88 -6.34
C VAL A 107 -7.85 6.42 -7.57
N GLU A 108 -7.98 7.72 -7.85
CA GLU A 108 -7.32 8.35 -9.00
C GLU A 108 -5.79 8.32 -8.83
N GLY A 109 -5.28 8.71 -7.65
CA GLY A 109 -3.86 8.61 -7.34
C GLY A 109 -3.36 7.17 -7.36
N ALA A 110 -4.16 6.22 -6.87
CA ALA A 110 -3.80 4.80 -6.91
C ALA A 110 -3.64 4.27 -8.34
N LEU A 111 -4.56 4.63 -9.25
CA LEU A 111 -4.48 4.24 -10.66
C LEU A 111 -3.26 4.86 -11.34
N ALA A 112 -2.97 6.13 -11.09
CA ALA A 112 -1.77 6.80 -11.60
C ALA A 112 -0.48 6.11 -11.10
N THR A 113 -0.43 5.75 -9.82
CA THR A 113 0.69 4.99 -9.26
C THR A 113 0.81 3.62 -9.92
N ALA A 114 -0.28 2.88 -10.08
CA ALA A 114 -0.27 1.57 -10.75
C ALA A 114 0.21 1.69 -12.22
N GLU A 115 -0.21 2.71 -12.94
CA GLU A 115 0.24 2.99 -14.31
C GLU A 115 1.73 3.33 -14.41
N SER A 116 2.36 3.81 -13.33
CA SER A 116 3.81 4.06 -13.29
C SER A 116 4.65 2.79 -13.10
N ILE A 117 4.03 1.67 -12.70
CA ILE A 117 4.74 0.41 -12.42
C ILE A 117 5.10 -0.29 -13.74
N GLU A 118 6.39 -0.39 -14.07
CA GLU A 118 6.84 -1.04 -15.31
C GLU A 118 6.69 -2.57 -15.27
N HIS A 119 6.92 -3.18 -14.10
CA HIS A 119 6.85 -4.63 -13.95
C HIS A 119 5.39 -5.12 -13.98
N ALA A 120 5.00 -5.78 -15.07
CA ALA A 120 3.61 -6.14 -15.37
C ALA A 120 2.94 -7.00 -14.28
N PHE A 121 3.67 -7.90 -13.62
CA PHE A 121 3.13 -8.66 -12.49
C PHE A 121 2.72 -7.74 -11.34
N SER A 122 3.60 -6.82 -10.95
CA SER A 122 3.34 -5.89 -9.83
C SER A 122 2.24 -4.89 -10.18
N ARG A 123 2.20 -4.41 -11.44
CA ARG A 123 1.09 -3.59 -11.94
C ARG A 123 -0.24 -4.33 -11.87
N THR A 124 -0.27 -5.61 -12.27
CA THR A 124 -1.49 -6.44 -12.18
C THR A 124 -1.96 -6.57 -10.74
N SER A 125 -1.05 -6.86 -9.80
CA SER A 125 -1.38 -6.94 -8.37
C SER A 125 -1.91 -5.62 -7.82
N ALA A 126 -1.31 -4.49 -8.20
CA ALA A 126 -1.77 -3.15 -7.81
C ALA A 126 -3.20 -2.89 -8.31
N LEU A 127 -3.47 -3.11 -9.59
CA LEU A 127 -4.79 -2.92 -10.20
C LEU A 127 -5.86 -3.83 -9.55
N ALA A 128 -5.50 -5.06 -9.21
CA ALA A 128 -6.39 -5.97 -8.47
C ALA A 128 -6.69 -5.46 -7.05
N ALA A 129 -5.70 -4.92 -6.35
CA ALA A 129 -5.89 -4.32 -5.03
C ALA A 129 -6.78 -3.06 -5.08
N ILE A 130 -6.56 -2.19 -6.09
CA ILE A 130 -7.40 -1.01 -6.33
C ILE A 130 -8.86 -1.42 -6.57
N ALA A 131 -9.09 -2.42 -7.42
CA ALA A 131 -10.42 -2.94 -7.67
C ALA A 131 -11.10 -3.46 -6.38
N ALA A 132 -10.35 -4.16 -5.54
CA ALA A 132 -10.85 -4.67 -4.27
C ALA A 132 -11.23 -3.53 -3.30
N ALA A 133 -10.45 -2.45 -3.26
CA ALA A 133 -10.76 -1.27 -2.45
C ALA A 133 -11.97 -0.50 -2.98
N GLN A 134 -12.08 -0.31 -4.31
CA GLN A 134 -13.25 0.28 -4.96
C GLN A 134 -14.52 -0.52 -4.65
N ALA A 135 -14.46 -1.84 -4.77
CA ALA A 135 -15.56 -2.74 -4.43
C ALA A 135 -15.99 -2.59 -2.97
N ALA A 136 -15.04 -2.58 -2.04
CA ALA A 136 -15.31 -2.39 -0.61
C ALA A 136 -15.94 -1.02 -0.30
N ALA A 137 -15.61 0.00 -1.09
CA ALA A 137 -16.22 1.34 -1.02
C ALA A 137 -17.57 1.44 -1.75
N GLY A 138 -18.05 0.38 -2.40
CA GLY A 138 -19.31 0.33 -3.15
C GLY A 138 -19.22 0.78 -4.61
N ASP A 139 -18.03 1.13 -5.11
CA ASP A 139 -17.79 1.49 -6.51
C ASP A 139 -17.61 0.23 -7.38
N SER A 140 -18.74 -0.43 -7.66
CA SER A 140 -18.75 -1.68 -8.43
C SER A 140 -18.35 -1.50 -9.89
N GLU A 141 -18.62 -0.34 -10.49
CA GLU A 141 -18.26 -0.08 -11.89
C GLU A 141 -16.76 0.22 -12.01
N GLY A 142 -16.21 1.09 -11.16
CA GLY A 142 -14.78 1.33 -11.13
C GLY A 142 -13.96 0.08 -10.81
N ALA A 143 -14.46 -0.77 -9.90
CA ALA A 143 -13.82 -2.07 -9.64
C ALA A 143 -13.75 -2.96 -10.89
N LYS A 144 -14.81 -3.01 -11.72
CA LYS A 144 -14.80 -3.76 -12.99
C LYS A 144 -13.80 -3.20 -13.98
N GLU A 145 -13.68 -1.88 -14.07
CA GLU A 145 -12.71 -1.22 -14.95
C GLU A 145 -11.27 -1.56 -14.54
N SER A 146 -10.95 -1.44 -13.24
CA SER A 146 -9.63 -1.81 -12.70
C SER A 146 -9.32 -3.29 -12.92
N ILE A 147 -10.31 -4.19 -12.81
CA ILE A 147 -10.16 -5.62 -13.11
C ILE A 147 -9.89 -5.85 -14.61
N ALA A 148 -10.59 -5.14 -15.50
CA ALA A 148 -10.35 -5.24 -16.93
C ALA A 148 -8.91 -4.80 -17.27
N GLN A 149 -8.41 -3.73 -16.66
CA GLN A 149 -7.03 -3.28 -16.82
C GLN A 149 -6.03 -4.31 -16.26
N ALA A 150 -6.32 -4.92 -15.11
CA ALA A 150 -5.49 -5.97 -14.52
C ALA A 150 -5.38 -7.19 -15.45
N LEU A 151 -6.49 -7.62 -16.05
CA LEU A 151 -6.52 -8.73 -17.01
C LEU A 151 -5.68 -8.44 -18.26
N VAL A 152 -5.84 -7.25 -18.84
CA VAL A 152 -5.05 -6.81 -20.00
C VAL A 152 -3.56 -6.78 -19.66
N THR A 153 -3.20 -6.26 -18.49
CA THR A 153 -1.80 -6.19 -18.03
C THR A 153 -1.22 -7.59 -17.82
N ALA A 154 -1.97 -8.49 -17.19
CA ALA A 154 -1.53 -9.87 -16.95
C ALA A 154 -1.21 -10.62 -18.25
N GLU A 155 -1.97 -10.38 -19.33
CA GLU A 155 -1.73 -11.00 -20.64
C GLU A 155 -0.43 -10.54 -21.31
N THR A 156 0.17 -9.43 -20.86
CA THR A 156 1.49 -8.99 -21.33
C THR A 156 2.66 -9.77 -20.69
N ILE A 157 2.39 -10.55 -19.64
CA ILE A 157 3.41 -11.35 -18.95
C ILE A 157 3.77 -12.57 -19.81
N GLU A 158 4.98 -12.58 -20.37
CA GLU A 158 5.45 -13.64 -21.28
C GLU A 158 5.53 -15.02 -20.61
N ASN A 159 5.96 -15.06 -19.34
CA ASN A 159 6.09 -16.33 -18.64
C ASN A 159 4.72 -16.82 -18.17
N ALA A 160 4.26 -17.93 -18.74
CA ALA A 160 2.94 -18.50 -18.48
C ALA A 160 2.67 -18.81 -16.99
N THR A 161 3.70 -19.22 -16.22
CA THR A 161 3.56 -19.46 -14.78
C THR A 161 3.32 -18.16 -14.05
N TRP A 162 4.12 -17.13 -14.31
CA TRP A 162 3.95 -15.81 -13.69
C TRP A 162 2.64 -15.15 -14.10
N ARG A 163 2.21 -15.31 -15.37
CA ARG A 163 0.90 -14.88 -15.83
C ARG A 163 -0.23 -15.56 -15.06
N ALA A 164 -0.16 -16.88 -14.89
CA ALA A 164 -1.18 -17.62 -14.14
C ALA A 164 -1.25 -17.18 -12.67
N VAL A 165 -0.11 -16.88 -12.03
CA VAL A 165 -0.08 -16.35 -10.66
C VAL A 165 -0.71 -14.96 -10.60
N ALA A 166 -0.37 -14.06 -11.53
CA ALA A 166 -0.95 -12.71 -11.57
C ALA A 166 -2.47 -12.75 -11.77
N LEU A 167 -2.94 -13.60 -12.68
CA LEU A 167 -4.36 -13.83 -12.93
C LEU A 167 -5.10 -14.40 -11.71
N ALA A 168 -4.43 -15.15 -10.84
CA ALA A 168 -5.05 -15.74 -9.64
C ALA A 168 -5.36 -14.71 -8.54
N ASP A 169 -4.77 -13.51 -8.60
CA ASP A 169 -5.06 -12.44 -7.65
C ASP A 169 -6.32 -11.65 -8.03
N ILE A 170 -6.70 -11.63 -9.31
CA ILE A 170 -7.87 -10.90 -9.81
C ILE A 170 -9.20 -11.45 -9.25
N PRO A 171 -9.46 -12.78 -9.20
CA PRO A 171 -10.66 -13.33 -8.59
C PRO A 171 -10.81 -13.03 -7.10
N LYS A 172 -9.72 -12.82 -6.36
CA LYS A 172 -9.78 -12.44 -4.95
C LYS A 172 -10.36 -11.04 -4.76
N ALA A 173 -10.11 -10.13 -5.72
CA ALA A 173 -10.73 -8.82 -5.74
C ALA A 173 -12.24 -8.90 -6.06
N LEU A 174 -12.61 -9.77 -7.01
CA LEU A 174 -14.02 -10.03 -7.35
C LEU A 174 -14.84 -10.60 -6.18
N ALA A 175 -14.24 -11.46 -5.36
CA ALA A 175 -14.94 -12.08 -4.22
C ALA A 175 -15.37 -11.07 -3.13
N LYS A 176 -14.86 -9.84 -3.16
CA LYS A 176 -15.29 -8.75 -2.27
C LYS A 176 -16.43 -7.89 -2.85
N MET A 177 -16.89 -8.20 -4.08
CA MET A 177 -17.99 -7.49 -4.76
C MET A 177 -19.37 -8.13 -4.54
N GLU A 178 -19.43 -9.32 -3.96
CA GLU A 178 -20.67 -10.05 -3.61
C GLU A 178 -21.17 -9.69 -2.20
#